data_AF-A0A3D6ED43-F1
#
_entry.id   AF-A0A3D6ED43-F1
#
_cell.length_a   1.000
_cell.length_b   1.000
_cell.length_c   1.000
_cell.angle_alpha   90.00
_cell.angle_beta   90.00
_cell.angle_gamma   90.00
#
_symmetry.space_group_name_H-M   'P 1'
#
loop_
_entity.id
_entity.type
_entity.pdbx_description
1 polymer ?
#
loop_
_entity_poly.entity_id
_entity_poly.type
_entity_poly.pdbx_seq_one_letter_code
_entity_poly.pdbx_strand_id
1 'polypeptide(L)'
;MMKYIFTFFIVLFSVFGVSAQSPYECRLSVYTEHDGLSQGRVTSLVQDRDGVLWIATWDGLNRFDGYKFSCYKATPGNHEPLVQNRFDKIVINNENDIWCISRDRFFLFRTETQHFVDIHSLLEKKYNRTIMAYKIVVLGNGITWLVDDDGTLFRIEDKNIDNTEIFASTQPGRRKVYDIRVDSRGE
;
A
#
# COMPACT_ATOMS: atom_id res chain seq x y z
N MET A 1 -71.96 -8.11 0.44
CA MET A 1 -71.18 -8.18 -0.82
C MET A 1 -69.94 -7.26 -0.80
N MET A 2 -70.05 -5.99 -0.38
CA MET A 2 -68.92 -5.04 -0.29
C MET A 2 -67.77 -5.39 0.68
N LYS A 3 -68.02 -6.13 1.78
CA LYS A 3 -66.95 -6.47 2.76
C LYS A 3 -65.90 -7.43 2.20
N TYR A 4 -66.30 -8.39 1.34
CA TYR A 4 -65.39 -9.40 0.79
C TYR A 4 -64.48 -8.83 -0.31
N ILE A 5 -64.89 -7.76 -0.99
CA ILE A 5 -64.09 -7.08 -2.01
C ILE A 5 -62.89 -6.38 -1.37
N PHE A 6 -63.07 -5.74 -0.22
CA PHE A 6 -61.96 -5.07 0.49
C PHE A 6 -60.93 -6.07 1.03
N THR A 7 -61.39 -7.22 1.54
CA THR A 7 -60.50 -8.32 1.99
C THR A 7 -59.74 -8.94 0.82
N PHE A 8 -60.37 -9.06 -0.35
CA PHE A 8 -59.74 -9.57 -1.58
C PHE A 8 -58.59 -8.66 -2.04
N PHE A 9 -58.77 -7.32 -2.00
CA PHE A 9 -57.70 -6.38 -2.36
C PHE A 9 -56.53 -6.38 -1.37
N ILE A 10 -56.76 -6.56 -0.06
CA ILE A 10 -55.69 -6.66 0.94
C ILE A 10 -54.86 -7.94 0.74
N VAL A 11 -55.52 -9.07 0.45
CA VAL A 11 -54.82 -10.32 0.15
C VAL A 11 -54.05 -10.19 -1.16
N LEU A 12 -54.63 -9.59 -2.20
CA LEU A 12 -53.94 -9.35 -3.48
C LEU A 12 -52.69 -8.48 -3.29
N PHE A 13 -52.75 -7.42 -2.48
CA PHE A 13 -51.59 -6.55 -2.19
C PHE A 13 -50.50 -7.26 -1.36
N SER A 14 -50.89 -8.20 -0.48
CA SER A 14 -49.93 -8.99 0.30
C SER A 14 -49.13 -10.01 -0.52
N VAL A 15 -49.66 -10.47 -1.65
CA VAL A 15 -48.98 -11.41 -2.56
C VAL A 15 -47.99 -10.69 -3.49
N PHE A 16 -48.18 -9.40 -3.76
CA PHE A 16 -47.22 -8.58 -4.52
C PHE A 16 -46.09 -7.97 -3.67
N GLY A 17 -46.19 -8.02 -2.34
CA GLY A 17 -45.21 -7.43 -1.42
C GLY A 17 -43.97 -8.29 -1.13
N VAL A 18 -43.88 -9.51 -1.68
CA VAL A 18 -42.75 -10.42 -1.44
C VAL A 18 -41.97 -10.66 -2.74
N SER A 19 -41.59 -9.58 -3.41
CA SER A 19 -40.50 -9.65 -4.39
C SER A 19 -39.19 -9.53 -3.63
N ALA A 20 -38.65 -10.71 -3.33
CA ALA A 20 -37.23 -11.05 -3.27
C ALA A 20 -36.29 -9.98 -2.69
N GLN A 21 -35.83 -10.21 -1.45
CA GLN A 21 -34.49 -9.75 -1.09
C GLN A 21 -33.54 -10.36 -2.11
N SER A 22 -33.02 -9.52 -3.02
CA SER A 22 -31.93 -9.90 -3.90
C SER A 22 -30.84 -10.48 -3.00
N PRO A 23 -30.36 -11.72 -3.23
CA PRO A 23 -29.21 -12.22 -2.51
C PRO A 23 -28.11 -11.19 -2.77
N TYR A 24 -27.35 -10.78 -1.76
CA TYR A 24 -26.21 -9.89 -1.95
C TYR A 24 -25.33 -10.46 -3.07
N GLU A 25 -25.54 -9.98 -4.30
CA GLU A 25 -24.79 -10.46 -5.45
C GLU A 25 -23.40 -9.87 -5.30
N CYS A 26 -22.45 -10.72 -4.94
CA CYS A 26 -21.06 -10.36 -4.95
C CYS A 26 -20.67 -10.07 -6.40
N ARG A 27 -20.76 -8.80 -6.77
CA ARG A 27 -20.34 -8.33 -8.09
C ARG A 27 -18.82 -8.28 -8.10
N LEU A 28 -18.21 -9.30 -8.70
CA LEU A 28 -16.79 -9.32 -8.96
C LEU A 28 -16.48 -8.52 -10.22
N SER A 29 -15.65 -7.49 -10.08
CA SER A 29 -14.99 -6.83 -11.21
C SER A 29 -13.56 -7.36 -11.30
N VAL A 30 -13.12 -7.70 -12.51
CA VAL A 30 -11.75 -8.14 -12.78
C VAL A 30 -11.06 -7.04 -13.57
N TYR A 31 -9.89 -6.63 -13.10
CA TYR A 31 -9.03 -5.66 -13.77
C TYR A 31 -7.72 -6.34 -14.18
N THR A 32 -7.28 -6.10 -15.40
CA THR A 32 -6.13 -6.73 -16.07
C THR A 32 -5.21 -5.69 -16.69
N GLU A 33 -4.15 -6.11 -17.40
CA GLU A 33 -3.32 -5.15 -18.14
C GLU A 33 -4.10 -4.39 -19.23
N HIS A 34 -5.16 -4.99 -19.79
CA HIS A 34 -6.01 -4.33 -20.77
C HIS A 34 -6.80 -3.15 -20.19
N ASP A 35 -7.02 -3.14 -18.87
CA ASP A 35 -7.71 -2.07 -18.14
C ASP A 35 -6.75 -0.98 -17.65
N GLY A 36 -5.45 -1.19 -17.84
CA GLY A 36 -4.39 -0.23 -17.49
C GLY A 36 -3.52 -0.63 -16.29
N LEU A 37 -3.76 -1.79 -15.65
CA LEU A 37 -2.83 -2.33 -14.65
C LEU A 37 -1.48 -2.61 -15.32
N SER A 38 -0.36 -2.24 -14.70
CA SER A 38 0.93 -2.36 -15.37
C SER A 38 1.37 -3.80 -15.65
N GLN A 39 1.00 -4.73 -14.76
CA GLN A 39 1.33 -6.15 -14.87
C GLN A 39 0.47 -6.98 -13.90
N GLY A 40 0.05 -8.18 -14.31
CA GLY A 40 -0.94 -9.00 -13.59
C GLY A 40 -0.49 -9.67 -12.29
N ARG A 41 0.79 -9.57 -11.91
CA ARG A 41 1.31 -10.09 -10.64
C ARG A 41 1.35 -8.99 -9.60
N VAL A 42 0.22 -8.82 -8.91
CA VAL A 42 0.09 -7.94 -7.75
C VAL A 42 0.83 -8.55 -6.54
N THR A 43 1.65 -7.75 -5.89
CA THR A 43 2.47 -8.15 -4.72
C THR A 43 2.00 -7.49 -3.43
N SER A 44 1.43 -6.29 -3.52
CA SER A 44 0.95 -5.53 -2.37
C SER A 44 -0.12 -4.52 -2.81
N LEU A 45 -1.10 -4.27 -1.95
CA LEU A 45 -2.21 -3.36 -2.20
C LEU A 45 -2.53 -2.63 -0.91
N VAL A 46 -2.69 -1.31 -1.01
CA VAL A 46 -3.08 -0.43 0.10
C VAL A 46 -4.07 0.62 -0.42
N GLN A 47 -4.96 1.08 0.44
CA GLN A 47 -5.87 2.19 0.15
C GLN A 47 -5.43 3.42 0.93
N ASP A 48 -5.40 4.56 0.26
CA ASP A 48 -5.06 5.82 0.89
C ASP A 48 -6.29 6.50 1.52
N ARG A 49 -6.06 7.62 2.22
CA ARG A 49 -7.14 8.30 2.97
C ARG A 49 -8.21 8.91 2.07
N ASP A 50 -7.88 9.14 0.80
CA ASP A 50 -8.80 9.68 -0.21
C ASP A 50 -9.54 8.54 -0.96
N GLY A 51 -9.31 7.29 -0.57
CA GLY A 51 -9.95 6.12 -1.14
C GLY A 51 -9.27 5.58 -2.40
N VAL A 52 -8.14 6.15 -2.82
CA VAL A 52 -7.37 5.69 -3.98
C VAL A 52 -6.65 4.39 -3.62
N LEU A 53 -6.68 3.43 -4.54
CA LEU A 53 -5.93 2.18 -4.39
C LEU A 53 -4.54 2.34 -4.97
N TRP A 54 -3.54 1.95 -4.19
CA TRP A 54 -2.16 1.83 -4.62
C TRP A 54 -1.78 0.35 -4.66
N ILE A 55 -1.23 -0.07 -5.79
CA ILE A 55 -1.07 -1.47 -6.15
C ILE A 55 0.35 -1.68 -6.68
N ALA A 56 1.16 -2.40 -5.91
CA ALA A 56 2.49 -2.83 -6.33
C ALA A 56 2.40 -4.07 -7.21
N THR A 57 3.14 -4.07 -8.30
CA THR A 57 3.27 -5.22 -9.21
C THR A 57 4.74 -5.52 -9.48
N TRP A 58 4.98 -6.56 -10.29
CA TRP A 58 6.33 -6.85 -10.77
C TRP A 58 6.86 -5.87 -11.82
N ASP A 59 6.05 -4.95 -12.33
CA ASP A 59 6.49 -3.93 -13.28
C ASP A 59 5.71 -2.62 -13.09
N GLY A 60 5.74 -2.08 -11.87
CA GLY A 60 5.27 -0.74 -11.57
C GLY A 60 4.49 -0.60 -10.27
N LEU A 61 4.40 0.65 -9.82
CA LEU A 61 3.47 1.10 -8.78
C LEU A 61 2.25 1.70 -9.47
N ASN A 62 1.08 1.12 -9.25
CA ASN A 62 -0.15 1.53 -9.91
C ASN A 62 -1.04 2.30 -8.93
N ARG A 63 -1.58 3.41 -9.39
CA ARG A 63 -2.64 4.19 -8.72
C ARG A 63 -3.96 3.92 -9.42
N PHE A 64 -5.01 3.59 -8.69
CA PHE A 64 -6.35 3.41 -9.22
C PHE A 64 -7.35 4.26 -8.43
N ASP A 65 -7.99 5.20 -9.10
CA ASP A 65 -8.94 6.15 -8.50
C ASP A 65 -10.40 5.69 -8.56
N GLY A 66 -10.63 4.40 -8.86
CA GLY A 66 -11.96 3.84 -9.07
C GLY A 66 -12.39 3.83 -10.55
N TYR A 67 -11.71 4.59 -11.41
CA TYR A 67 -12.05 4.68 -12.84
C TYR A 67 -10.86 4.38 -13.75
N LYS A 68 -9.67 4.88 -13.42
CA LYS A 68 -8.47 4.75 -14.26
C LYS A 68 -7.25 4.32 -13.46
N PHE A 69 -6.40 3.54 -14.12
CA PHE A 69 -5.06 3.23 -13.63
C PHE A 69 -4.06 4.30 -14.09
N SER A 70 -3.07 4.57 -13.26
CA SER A 70 -1.87 5.34 -13.58
C SER A 70 -0.66 4.59 -13.05
N CYS A 71 0.37 4.39 -13.88
CA CYS A 71 1.53 3.57 -13.54
C CYS A 71 2.78 4.43 -13.38
N TYR A 72 3.49 4.24 -12.26
CA TYR A 72 4.76 4.88 -11.94
C TYR A 72 5.87 3.83 -11.93
N LYS A 73 6.86 4.01 -12.82
CA LYS A 73 8.00 3.10 -12.99
C LYS A 73 9.13 3.79 -13.76
N ALA A 74 10.33 3.21 -13.74
CA ALA A 74 11.40 3.65 -14.64
C ALA A 74 11.06 3.29 -16.09
N THR A 75 11.30 4.24 -16.98
CA THR A 75 11.13 4.13 -18.43
C THR A 75 12.32 4.78 -19.13
N PRO A 76 12.73 4.32 -20.32
CA PRO A 76 13.80 4.97 -21.06
C PRO A 76 13.56 6.48 -21.20
N GLY A 77 14.50 7.28 -20.71
CA GLY A 77 14.45 8.74 -20.78
C GLY A 77 13.76 9.44 -19.59
N ASN A 78 13.13 8.71 -18.67
CA ASN A 78 12.82 9.28 -17.35
C ASN A 78 14.02 9.06 -16.41
N HIS A 79 14.29 10.05 -15.56
CA HIS A 79 15.42 10.01 -14.62
C HIS A 79 14.97 9.51 -13.23
N GLU A 80 14.03 8.56 -13.21
CA GLU A 80 13.63 7.93 -11.95
C GLU A 80 14.82 7.15 -11.36
N PRO A 81 15.06 7.23 -10.05
CA PRO A 81 16.21 6.57 -9.42
C PRO A 81 16.01 5.06 -9.22
N LEU A 82 15.05 4.47 -9.93
CA LEU A 82 14.71 3.06 -9.82
C LEU A 82 15.67 2.22 -10.64
N VAL A 83 16.31 1.24 -10.00
CA VAL A 83 17.12 0.23 -10.68
C VAL A 83 16.24 -0.78 -11.42
N GLN A 84 15.01 -0.96 -10.95
CA GLN A 84 14.03 -1.92 -11.47
C GLN A 84 12.60 -1.52 -11.09
N ASN A 85 11.62 -2.05 -11.82
CA ASN A 85 10.22 -1.70 -11.69
C ASN A 85 9.40 -2.66 -10.82
N ARG A 86 10.02 -3.73 -10.30
CA ARG A 86 9.34 -4.68 -9.43
C ARG A 86 9.25 -4.12 -8.02
N PHE A 87 8.02 -3.95 -7.53
CA PHE A 87 7.75 -3.60 -6.14
C PHE A 87 7.21 -4.82 -5.42
N ASP A 88 7.79 -5.16 -4.26
CA ASP A 88 7.42 -6.34 -3.48
C ASP A 88 6.51 -5.98 -2.29
N LYS A 89 6.64 -4.77 -1.76
CA LYS A 89 5.82 -4.29 -0.64
C LYS A 89 5.65 -2.79 -0.69
N ILE A 90 4.43 -2.33 -0.36
CA ILE A 90 4.14 -0.91 -0.19
C ILE A 90 3.41 -0.67 1.13
N VAL A 91 3.66 0.50 1.74
CA VAL A 91 2.99 0.97 2.95
C VAL A 91 2.81 2.48 2.84
N ILE A 92 1.62 2.99 3.17
CA ILE A 92 1.34 4.43 3.18
C ILE A 92 1.74 5.02 4.53
N ASN A 93 2.43 6.16 4.51
CA ASN A 93 2.76 6.92 5.72
C ASN A 93 1.67 7.94 6.07
N ASN A 94 1.85 8.69 7.16
CA ASN A 94 0.83 9.64 7.61
C ASN A 94 0.68 10.88 6.72
N GLU A 95 1.66 11.15 5.87
CA GLU A 95 1.64 12.22 4.86
C GLU A 95 1.02 11.75 3.54
N ASN A 96 0.47 10.52 3.51
CA ASN A 96 -0.10 9.88 2.33
C ASN A 96 0.95 9.47 1.26
N ASP A 97 2.24 9.56 1.58
CA ASP A 97 3.32 9.06 0.73
C ASP A 97 3.51 7.55 0.88
N ILE A 98 4.14 6.95 -0.13
CA ILE A 98 4.20 5.50 -0.25
C ILE A 98 5.64 5.04 -0.07
N TRP A 99 5.88 4.40 1.06
CA TRP A 99 7.09 3.63 1.28
C TRP A 99 7.03 2.34 0.47
N CYS A 100 8.13 2.04 -0.22
CA CYS A 100 8.24 0.93 -1.16
C CYS A 100 9.46 0.07 -0.82
N ILE A 101 9.30 -1.25 -0.87
CA ILE A 101 10.40 -2.20 -1.03
C ILE A 101 10.38 -2.69 -2.48
N SER A 102 11.47 -2.44 -3.21
CA SER A 102 11.72 -2.98 -4.55
C SER A 102 12.90 -3.95 -4.42
N ARG A 103 12.59 -5.25 -4.34
CA ARG A 103 13.54 -6.32 -3.99
C ARG A 103 14.22 -6.08 -2.66
N ASP A 104 15.44 -5.57 -2.70
CA ASP A 104 16.36 -5.34 -1.58
C ASP A 104 16.56 -3.84 -1.32
N ARG A 105 15.78 -2.96 -1.96
CA ARG A 105 15.93 -1.50 -1.85
C ARG A 105 14.69 -0.83 -1.28
N PHE A 106 14.95 0.16 -0.41
CA PHE A 106 13.95 1.09 0.10
C PHE A 106 13.81 2.29 -0.83
N PHE A 107 12.58 2.60 -1.21
CA PHE A 107 12.21 3.81 -1.92
C PHE A 107 11.05 4.50 -1.19
N LEU A 108 10.95 5.81 -1.38
CA LEU A 108 9.79 6.59 -0.97
C LEU A 108 9.21 7.27 -2.20
N PHE A 109 7.99 6.93 -2.56
CA PHE A 109 7.26 7.61 -3.62
C PHE A 109 6.48 8.78 -3.02
N ARG A 110 6.86 10.00 -3.43
CA ARG A 110 6.16 11.23 -3.03
C ARG A 110 4.92 11.37 -3.90
N THR A 111 3.74 11.27 -3.28
CA THR A 111 2.47 11.26 -4.02
C THR A 111 2.13 12.61 -4.64
N GLU A 112 2.52 13.70 -3.97
CA GLU A 112 2.34 15.07 -4.46
C GLU A 112 3.16 15.34 -5.73
N THR A 113 4.45 15.02 -5.70
CA THR A 113 5.36 15.27 -6.83
C THR A 113 5.39 14.14 -7.85
N GLN A 114 4.85 12.98 -7.49
CA GLN A 114 4.82 11.75 -8.30
C GLN A 114 6.20 11.23 -8.69
N HIS A 115 7.19 11.41 -7.81
CA HIS A 115 8.58 10.98 -8.02
C HIS A 115 9.07 10.06 -6.91
N PHE A 116 9.98 9.15 -7.28
CA PHE A 116 10.64 8.29 -6.31
C PHE A 116 11.87 8.98 -5.70
N VAL A 117 12.07 8.73 -4.40
CA VAL A 117 13.28 9.07 -3.66
C VAL A 117 14.00 7.77 -3.30
N ASP A 118 15.29 7.68 -3.64
CA ASP A 118 16.15 6.53 -3.32
C ASP A 118 16.69 6.63 -1.89
N ILE A 119 15.84 6.20 -0.96
CA ILE A 119 16.18 6.16 0.47
C ILE A 119 17.30 5.16 0.74
N HIS A 120 17.37 4.08 -0.02
CA HIS A 120 18.41 3.07 0.13
C HIS A 120 19.80 3.67 -0.08
N SER A 121 20.06 4.34 -1.21
CA SER A 121 21.35 5.00 -1.46
C SER A 121 21.68 6.08 -0.42
N LEU A 122 20.67 6.80 0.07
CA LEU A 122 20.85 7.81 1.14
C LEU A 122 21.38 7.16 2.42
N LEU A 123 20.78 6.04 2.85
CA LEU A 123 21.19 5.33 4.06
C LEU A 123 22.56 4.68 3.89
N GLU A 124 22.82 4.01 2.77
CA GLU A 124 24.13 3.39 2.51
C GLU A 124 25.24 4.43 2.52
N LYS A 125 25.01 5.60 1.89
CA LYS A 125 25.96 6.71 1.90
C LYS A 125 26.15 7.29 3.29
N LYS A 126 25.07 7.52 4.05
CA LYS A 126 25.13 8.16 5.38
C LYS A 126 25.84 7.27 6.41
N TYR A 127 25.60 5.97 6.37
CA TYR A 127 26.15 5.01 7.34
C TYR A 127 27.33 4.18 6.81
N ASN A 128 27.73 4.41 5.56
CA ASN A 128 28.85 3.76 4.88
C ASN A 128 28.83 2.22 5.02
N ARG A 129 27.68 1.62 4.70
CA ARG A 129 27.48 0.17 4.76
C ARG A 129 26.47 -0.30 3.72
N THR A 130 26.57 -1.57 3.36
CA THR A 130 25.55 -2.25 2.55
C THR A 130 24.31 -2.51 3.39
N ILE A 131 23.15 -2.29 2.79
CA ILE A 131 21.83 -2.50 3.40
C ILE A 131 21.05 -3.44 2.50
N MET A 132 20.24 -4.34 3.04
CA MET A 132 19.21 -5.04 2.26
C MET A 132 17.85 -4.82 2.88
N ALA A 133 16.94 -4.20 2.15
CA ALA A 133 15.61 -3.87 2.63
C ALA A 133 14.83 -5.12 3.00
N TYR A 134 14.30 -5.16 4.23
CA TYR A 134 13.52 -6.29 4.72
C TYR A 134 12.10 -5.88 5.15
N LYS A 135 11.97 -4.83 5.96
CA LYS A 135 10.66 -4.41 6.49
C LYS A 135 10.55 -2.89 6.61
N ILE A 136 9.33 -2.40 6.47
CA ILE A 136 8.91 -1.02 6.74
C ILE A 136 7.78 -1.06 7.76
N VAL A 137 7.88 -0.23 8.79
CA VAL A 137 6.84 -0.05 9.81
C VAL A 137 6.59 1.43 10.01
N VAL A 138 5.41 1.89 9.62
CA VAL A 138 4.95 3.26 9.81
C VAL A 138 4.24 3.37 11.17
N LEU A 139 4.59 4.39 11.94
CA LEU A 139 3.92 4.73 13.20
C LEU A 139 2.97 5.92 13.02
N GLY A 140 1.96 6.05 13.88
CA GLY A 140 0.96 7.13 13.80
C GLY A 140 1.50 8.53 14.11
N ASN A 141 2.73 8.64 14.61
CA ASN A 141 3.36 9.88 15.04
C ASN A 141 4.29 10.53 13.98
N GLY A 142 4.26 10.04 12.74
CA GLY A 142 5.10 10.55 11.64
C GLY A 142 6.53 10.01 11.63
N ILE A 143 6.77 8.91 12.35
CA ILE A 143 8.00 8.15 12.32
C ILE A 143 7.79 6.87 11.51
N THR A 144 8.75 6.57 10.64
CA THR A 144 8.84 5.28 9.96
C THR A 144 10.11 4.57 10.37
N TRP A 145 9.97 3.30 10.73
CA TRP A 145 11.07 2.37 10.96
C TRP A 145 11.33 1.54 9.71
N LEU A 146 12.57 1.58 9.22
CA LEU A 146 13.07 0.67 8.21
C LEU A 146 13.93 -0.39 8.89
N VAL A 147 13.79 -1.63 8.46
CA VAL A 147 14.52 -2.78 9.00
C VAL A 147 15.25 -3.47 7.87
N ASP A 148 16.55 -3.63 8.00
CA ASP A 148 17.30 -4.45 7.06
C ASP A 148 17.26 -5.96 7.41
N ASP A 149 17.81 -6.80 6.54
CA ASP A 149 17.85 -8.26 6.69
C ASP A 149 18.70 -8.74 7.89
N ASP A 150 19.66 -7.93 8.32
CA ASP A 150 20.44 -8.14 9.54
C ASP A 150 19.68 -7.77 10.82
N GLY A 151 18.53 -7.08 10.69
CA GLY A 151 17.70 -6.63 11.80
C GLY A 151 18.13 -5.28 12.38
N THR A 152 18.97 -4.53 11.67
CA THR A 152 19.29 -3.14 11.97
C THR A 152 18.06 -2.27 11.72
N LEU A 153 17.80 -1.36 12.65
CA LEU A 153 16.67 -0.44 12.58
C LEU A 153 17.15 0.94 12.17
N PHE A 154 16.45 1.56 11.23
CA PHE A 154 16.60 2.97 10.87
C PHE A 154 15.31 3.69 11.20
N ARG A 155 15.37 4.64 12.11
CA ARG A 155 14.27 5.56 12.43
C ARG A 155 14.34 6.73 11.47
N ILE A 156 13.25 7.04 10.79
CA ILE A 156 13.15 8.17 9.85
C ILE A 156 11.93 9.01 10.21
N GLU A 157 12.09 10.33 10.21
CA GLU A 157 10.97 11.27 10.32
C GLU A 157 10.39 11.54 8.91
N ASP A 158 9.11 11.24 8.70
CA ASP A 158 8.50 11.26 7.35
C ASP A 158 8.61 12.63 6.65
N LYS A 159 8.53 13.70 7.44
CA LYS A 159 8.66 15.10 6.99
C LYS A 159 10.09 15.55 6.74
N ASN A 160 11.08 14.85 7.30
CA ASN A 160 12.49 15.17 7.14
C ASN A 160 13.30 13.88 6.99
N ILE A 161 13.31 13.34 5.77
CA ILE A 161 13.95 12.06 5.46
C ILE A 161 15.48 12.07 5.63
N ASP A 162 16.11 13.24 5.75
CA ASP A 162 17.54 13.35 6.08
C ASP A 162 17.79 13.13 7.59
N ASN A 163 16.77 13.40 8.41
CA ASN A 163 16.80 13.13 9.85
C ASN A 163 16.55 11.65 10.12
N THR A 164 17.65 10.90 10.14
CA THR A 164 17.65 9.46 10.37
C THR A 164 18.58 9.06 11.51
N GLU A 165 18.13 8.10 12.31
CA GLU A 165 18.87 7.48 13.41
C GLU A 165 18.98 5.97 13.17
N ILE A 166 20.11 5.37 13.55
CA ILE A 166 20.37 3.94 13.38
C ILE A 166 20.47 3.24 14.73
N PHE A 167 19.83 2.08 14.83
CA PHE A 167 19.88 1.21 16.00
C PHE A 167 20.28 -0.18 15.51
N ALA A 168 21.57 -0.49 15.60
CA ALA A 168 22.14 -1.79 15.25
C ALA A 168 22.53 -2.56 16.52
N SER A 169 22.41 -3.89 16.48
CA SER A 169 23.03 -4.74 17.51
C SER A 169 24.55 -4.64 17.38
N THR A 170 25.23 -4.26 18.46
CA THR A 170 26.71 -4.19 18.50
C THR A 170 27.39 -5.55 18.57
N GLN A 171 26.63 -6.66 18.56
CA GLN A 171 27.15 -8.01 18.65
C GLN A 171 26.70 -8.88 17.45
N PRO A 172 27.65 -9.37 16.63
CA PRO A 172 27.35 -10.34 15.58
C PRO A 172 26.65 -11.58 16.18
N GLY A 173 25.49 -11.93 15.64
CA GLY A 173 24.83 -13.21 15.95
C GLY A 173 23.89 -13.25 17.15
N ARG A 174 23.64 -12.14 17.86
CA ARG A 174 22.62 -12.09 18.92
C ARG A 174 21.70 -10.88 18.77
N ARG A 175 20.41 -11.19 18.53
CA ARG A 175 19.24 -10.32 18.34
C ARG A 175 19.08 -9.77 16.93
N LYS A 176 18.55 -10.62 16.04
CA LYS A 176 17.84 -10.17 14.84
C LYS A 176 16.45 -9.69 15.25
N VAL A 177 16.05 -8.51 14.79
CA VAL A 177 14.67 -8.06 14.92
C VAL A 177 13.86 -8.77 13.84
N TYR A 178 13.14 -9.83 14.22
CA TYR A 178 12.34 -10.62 13.28
C TYR A 178 10.97 -10.00 12.99
N ASP A 179 10.44 -9.25 13.94
CA ASP A 179 9.15 -8.61 13.81
C ASP A 179 9.14 -7.31 14.60
N ILE A 180 8.39 -6.35 14.08
CA ILE A 180 8.09 -5.07 14.71
C ILE A 180 6.61 -4.87 14.45
N ARG A 181 5.85 -4.78 15.53
CA ARG A 181 4.42 -4.51 15.47
C ARG A 181 4.16 -3.25 16.23
N VAL A 182 3.30 -2.43 15.64
CA VAL A 182 2.72 -1.28 16.30
C VAL A 182 1.74 -1.79 17.33
N ASP A 183 1.75 -1.24 18.54
CA ASP A 183 0.79 -1.63 19.56
C ASP A 183 -0.63 -1.11 19.24
N SER A 184 -1.61 -1.43 20.07
CA SER A 184 -3.00 -1.00 19.84
C SER A 184 -3.21 0.53 19.91
N ARG A 185 -2.22 1.29 20.35
CA ARG A 185 -2.25 2.76 20.45
C ARG A 185 -1.61 3.44 19.24
N GLY A 186 -1.03 2.68 18.31
CA GLY A 186 -0.39 3.27 17.13
C GLY A 186 1.05 3.76 17.39
N GLU A 187 1.62 3.40 18.55
CA GLU A 187 2.98 3.72 18.99
C GLU A 187 3.94 2.53 18.84
#